data_AF-A0A9D3MLQ9-F1
#
_entry.id   AF-A0A9D3MLQ9-F1
#
_cell.length_a   1.000
_cell.length_b   1.000
_cell.length_c   1.000
_cell.angle_alpha   90.00
_cell.angle_beta   90.00
_cell.angle_gamma   90.00
#
_symmetry.space_group_name_H-M   'P 1'
#
loop_
_entity.id
_entity.type
_entity.pdbx_description
1 polymer ?
#
loop_
_entity_poly.entity_id
_entity_poly.type
_entity_poly.pdbx_seq_one_letter_code
_entity_poly.pdbx_strand_id
1 'polypeptide(L)'
;MGHCRRDNLWRRLFHGEHLALDKLKLSKLSFAELEELLDAVQSRSVGEIDPQLDCFLTMSPGWYLSLIKVLLSRFPQSCRHFVDDSGVQYLAVLNQKFIDCFVLVFLDAQAGKTSLKVVFREPLPSQPQPSNSPPPQLVSMYHHLESVINTACFNLWTGLL
;
A
#
# COMPACT_ATOMS: atom_id res chain seq x y z
N MET A 1 -15.23 19.04 -7.66
CA MET A 1 -14.83 18.09 -8.75
C MET A 1 -13.72 17.12 -8.35
N GLY A 2 -12.81 17.45 -7.42
CA GLY A 2 -11.68 16.57 -7.02
C GLY A 2 -12.07 15.19 -6.45
N HIS A 3 -13.15 15.10 -5.67
CA HIS A 3 -13.62 13.83 -5.10
C HIS A 3 -13.96 12.77 -6.16
N CYS A 4 -14.57 13.17 -7.28
CA CYS A 4 -14.92 12.22 -8.35
C CYS A 4 -13.71 11.63 -9.06
N ARG A 5 -12.64 12.43 -9.24
CA ARG A 5 -11.39 11.99 -9.87
C ARG A 5 -10.63 11.04 -8.94
N ARG A 6 -10.44 11.43 -7.67
CA ARG A 6 -9.85 10.59 -6.62
C ARG A 6 -10.56 9.24 -6.52
N ASP A 7 -11.89 9.24 -6.45
CA ASP A 7 -12.67 8.00 -6.33
C ASP A 7 -12.59 7.12 -7.59
N ASN A 8 -12.45 7.71 -8.78
CA ASN A 8 -12.22 6.97 -10.02
C ASN A 8 -10.84 6.28 -10.01
N LEU A 9 -9.79 7.01 -9.65
CA LEU A 9 -8.43 6.49 -9.53
C LEU A 9 -8.36 5.37 -8.49
N TRP A 10 -8.94 5.59 -7.31
CA TRP A 10 -9.03 4.57 -6.25
C TRP A 10 -9.75 3.30 -6.75
N ARG A 11 -10.90 3.46 -7.42
CA ARG A 11 -11.64 2.31 -7.96
C ARG A 11 -10.83 1.53 -9.00
N ARG A 12 -10.14 2.23 -9.91
CA ARG A 12 -9.28 1.61 -10.93
C ARG A 12 -8.05 0.93 -10.32
N LEU A 13 -7.50 1.44 -9.22
CA LEU A 13 -6.38 0.79 -8.51
C LEU A 13 -6.82 -0.61 -8.04
N PHE A 14 -7.99 -0.71 -7.42
CA PHE A 14 -8.50 -1.98 -6.90
C PHE A 14 -9.02 -2.92 -7.98
N HIS A 15 -9.70 -2.41 -9.00
CA HIS A 15 -10.50 -3.24 -9.91
C HIS A 15 -10.06 -3.21 -11.39
N GLY A 16 -9.08 -2.38 -11.76
CA GLY A 16 -8.69 -2.15 -13.16
C GLY A 16 -8.11 -3.37 -13.88
N GLU A 17 -7.70 -4.42 -13.16
CA GLU A 17 -7.20 -5.66 -13.77
C GLU A 17 -8.28 -6.76 -13.89
N HIS A 18 -9.39 -6.67 -13.13
CA HIS A 18 -10.42 -7.74 -13.04
C HIS A 18 -11.75 -7.39 -13.72
N LEU A 19 -12.05 -6.11 -13.97
CA LEU A 19 -13.34 -5.68 -14.56
C LEU A 19 -13.37 -5.67 -16.10
N ALA A 20 -12.53 -6.49 -16.75
CA ALA A 20 -12.56 -6.64 -18.21
C ALA A 20 -13.83 -7.35 -18.75
N LEU A 21 -14.72 -7.83 -17.86
CA LEU A 21 -15.90 -8.63 -18.23
C LEU A 21 -17.20 -7.83 -18.41
N ASP A 22 -17.31 -6.61 -17.90
CA ASP A 22 -18.51 -5.77 -18.04
C ASP A 22 -18.19 -4.44 -18.75
N LYS A 23 -19.19 -3.89 -19.45
CA LYS A 23 -19.16 -2.85 -20.50
C LYS A 23 -18.36 -1.54 -20.27
N LEU A 24 -17.66 -1.39 -19.15
CA LEU A 24 -16.72 -0.30 -18.85
C LEU A 24 -15.31 -0.90 -18.65
N LYS A 25 -14.51 -0.93 -19.72
CA LYS A 25 -13.07 -1.28 -19.63
C LYS A 25 -12.35 -0.26 -18.74
N LEU A 26 -12.20 -0.58 -17.46
CA LEU A 26 -11.37 0.22 -16.56
C LEU A 26 -9.91 -0.08 -16.89
N SER A 27 -9.18 0.92 -17.37
CA SER A 27 -7.76 0.79 -17.63
C SER A 27 -6.96 0.72 -16.33
N LYS A 28 -5.83 0.02 -16.37
CA LYS A 28 -4.80 0.08 -15.32
C LYS A 28 -4.37 1.53 -15.08
N LEU A 29 -4.04 1.89 -13.84
CA LEU A 29 -3.45 3.19 -13.54
C LEU A 29 -2.08 3.31 -14.21
N SER A 30 -1.76 4.50 -14.70
CA SER A 30 -0.37 4.87 -14.97
C SER A 30 0.36 5.27 -13.69
N PHE A 31 1.69 5.40 -13.76
CA PHE A 31 2.51 5.88 -12.63
C PHE A 31 2.07 7.29 -12.18
N ALA A 32 1.95 8.23 -13.11
CA ALA A 32 1.51 9.60 -12.82
C ALA A 32 0.10 9.66 -12.21
N GLU A 33 -0.80 8.77 -12.64
CA GLU A 33 -2.15 8.67 -12.03
C GLU A 33 -2.12 8.09 -10.62
N LEU A 34 -1.14 7.26 -10.28
CA LEU A 34 -0.94 6.81 -8.91
C LEU A 34 -0.44 7.98 -8.05
N GLU A 35 0.53 8.76 -8.53
CA GLU A 35 1.01 9.95 -7.80
C GLU A 35 -0.12 10.96 -7.58
N GLU A 36 -0.94 11.23 -8.61
CA GLU A 36 -2.15 12.06 -8.49
C GLU A 36 -3.11 11.54 -7.40
N LEU A 37 -3.27 10.21 -7.31
CA LEU A 37 -4.08 9.60 -6.26
C LEU A 37 -3.44 9.80 -4.88
N LEU A 38 -2.13 9.55 -4.74
CA LEU A 38 -1.40 9.66 -3.48
C LEU A 38 -1.40 11.09 -2.92
N ASP A 39 -1.36 12.10 -3.79
CA ASP A 39 -1.48 13.51 -3.41
C ASP A 39 -2.89 13.89 -2.94
N ALA A 40 -3.91 13.13 -3.36
CA ALA A 40 -5.32 13.39 -3.03
C ALA A 40 -5.84 12.61 -1.81
N VAL A 41 -5.01 11.76 -1.19
CA VAL A 41 -5.38 10.87 -0.08
C VAL A 41 -4.42 11.02 1.09
N GLN A 42 -4.80 10.48 2.26
CA GLN A 42 -3.92 10.49 3.44
C GLN A 42 -3.09 9.21 3.49
N SER A 43 -1.86 9.34 3.96
CA SER A 43 -1.00 8.19 4.28
C SER A 43 -0.39 8.35 5.66
N ARG A 44 -0.12 7.23 6.33
CA ARG A 44 0.64 7.18 7.58
C ARG A 44 1.78 6.20 7.43
N SER A 45 2.94 6.57 7.94
CA SER A 45 4.07 5.64 8.08
C SER A 45 3.67 4.46 8.95
N VAL A 46 4.19 3.27 8.67
CA VAL A 46 3.90 2.11 9.54
C VAL A 46 4.39 2.33 10.98
N GLY A 47 5.45 3.12 11.18
CA GLY A 47 5.93 3.53 12.50
C GLY A 47 4.97 4.44 13.28
N GLU A 48 4.21 5.27 12.56
CA GLU A 48 3.16 6.11 13.17
C GLU A 48 1.92 5.30 13.57
N ILE A 49 1.74 4.11 12.96
CA ILE A 49 0.64 3.19 13.28
C ILE A 49 1.05 2.27 14.44
N ASP A 50 2.28 1.76 14.40
CA ASP A 50 2.90 0.94 15.44
C ASP A 50 4.41 1.20 15.47
N PRO A 51 4.96 1.83 16.53
CA PRO A 51 6.38 2.12 16.65
C PRO A 51 7.29 0.88 16.57
N GLN A 52 6.78 -0.33 16.84
CA GLN A 52 7.58 -1.56 16.69
C GLN A 52 7.96 -1.84 15.23
N LEU A 53 7.28 -1.20 14.28
CA LEU A 53 7.53 -1.32 12.84
C LEU A 53 8.59 -0.35 12.31
N ASP A 54 9.13 0.55 13.15
CA ASP A 54 10.17 1.50 12.75
C ASP A 54 11.42 0.83 12.19
N CYS A 55 11.71 -0.41 12.61
CA CYS A 55 12.85 -1.17 12.12
C CYS A 55 12.82 -1.36 10.59
N PHE A 56 11.64 -1.44 9.97
CA PHE A 56 11.51 -1.57 8.52
C PHE A 56 11.78 -0.26 7.78
N LEU A 57 11.61 0.89 8.44
CA LEU A 57 11.82 2.21 7.85
C LEU A 57 13.31 2.54 7.68
N THR A 58 14.18 1.88 8.44
CA THR A 58 15.63 2.08 8.38
C THR A 58 16.35 1.07 7.48
N MET A 59 15.61 0.14 6.85
CA MET A 59 16.20 -0.89 6.00
C MET A 59 16.75 -0.30 4.69
N SER A 60 17.80 -0.94 4.16
CA SER A 60 18.47 -0.46 2.95
C SER A 60 17.58 -0.55 1.70
N PRO A 61 17.86 0.24 0.64
CA PRO A 61 17.19 0.11 -0.65
C PRO A 61 17.19 -1.32 -1.22
N GLY A 62 18.28 -2.08 -1.00
CA GLY A 62 18.39 -3.47 -1.43
C GLY A 62 17.39 -4.40 -0.71
N TRP A 63 17.15 -4.17 0.58
CA TRP A 63 16.13 -4.91 1.33
C TRP A 63 14.72 -4.61 0.82
N TYR A 64 14.42 -3.34 0.52
CA TYR A 64 13.14 -2.93 -0.08
C TYR A 64 12.92 -3.56 -1.46
N LEU A 65 13.98 -3.64 -2.27
CA LEU A 65 13.92 -4.31 -3.58
C LEU A 65 13.61 -5.81 -3.42
N SER A 66 14.20 -6.49 -2.42
CA SER A 66 13.87 -7.89 -2.11
C SER A 66 12.43 -8.03 -1.61
N LEU A 67 11.99 -7.13 -0.71
CA LEU A 67 10.64 -7.11 -0.18
C LEU A 67 9.60 -7.02 -1.31
N ILE A 68 9.81 -6.12 -2.28
CA ILE A 68 8.92 -5.98 -3.45
C ILE A 68 8.76 -7.32 -4.18
N LYS A 69 9.86 -8.04 -4.43
CA LYS A 69 9.83 -9.35 -5.11
C LYS A 69 9.06 -10.40 -4.31
N VAL A 70 9.31 -10.47 -3.00
CA VAL A 70 8.62 -11.44 -2.12
C VAL A 70 7.13 -11.13 -2.04
N LEU A 71 6.73 -9.86 -1.91
CA LEU A 71 5.32 -9.44 -1.89
C LEU A 71 4.61 -9.76 -3.22
N LEU A 72 5.25 -9.49 -4.36
CA LEU A 72 4.72 -9.87 -5.67
C LEU A 72 4.51 -11.37 -5.80
N SER A 73 5.44 -12.17 -5.29
CA SER A 73 5.33 -13.63 -5.30
C SER A 73 4.24 -14.15 -4.35
N ARG A 74 4.08 -13.55 -3.17
CA ARG A 74 3.13 -13.99 -2.15
C ARG A 74 1.70 -13.52 -2.43
N PHE A 75 1.54 -12.32 -3.00
CA PHE A 75 0.25 -11.68 -3.21
C PHE A 75 0.05 -11.21 -4.67
N PRO A 76 0.18 -12.10 -5.68
CA PRO A 76 0.20 -11.70 -7.09
C PRO A 76 -1.09 -11.01 -7.55
N GLN A 77 -2.24 -11.36 -6.98
CA GLN A 77 -3.54 -10.77 -7.33
C GLN A 77 -3.83 -9.45 -6.61
N SER A 78 -3.16 -9.23 -5.48
CA SER A 78 -3.37 -8.06 -4.62
C SER A 78 -2.33 -6.97 -4.85
N CYS A 79 -1.23 -7.28 -5.53
CA CYS A 79 -0.18 -6.30 -5.81
C CYS A 79 -0.47 -5.51 -7.09
N ARG A 80 -0.19 -4.21 -7.06
CA ARG A 80 -0.07 -3.35 -8.24
C ARG A 80 1.31 -2.70 -8.19
N HIS A 81 2.15 -3.06 -9.16
CA HIS A 81 3.53 -2.55 -9.26
C HIS A 81 3.62 -1.52 -10.37
N PHE A 82 4.21 -0.39 -10.02
CA PHE A 82 4.44 0.77 -10.90
C PHE A 82 5.92 1.09 -10.85
N VAL A 83 6.50 1.30 -12.03
CA VAL A 83 7.90 1.69 -12.21
C VAL A 83 7.91 2.81 -13.23
N ASP A 84 8.59 3.91 -12.92
CA ASP A 84 8.78 5.01 -13.87
C ASP A 84 10.04 4.78 -14.73
N ASP A 85 10.32 5.72 -15.64
CA ASP A 85 11.48 5.65 -16.53
C ASP A 85 12.81 5.85 -15.79
N SER A 86 12.79 6.44 -14.58
CA SER A 86 13.98 6.64 -13.76
C SER A 86 14.31 5.46 -12.83
N GLY A 87 13.41 4.48 -12.74
CA GLY A 87 13.54 3.29 -11.91
C GLY A 87 12.97 3.44 -10.49
N VAL A 88 12.25 4.52 -10.21
CA VAL A 88 11.45 4.71 -9.00
C VAL A 88 10.27 3.74 -9.02
N GLN A 89 10.01 3.12 -7.88
CA GLN A 89 9.01 2.07 -7.77
C GLN A 89 7.97 2.37 -6.69
N TYR A 90 6.72 2.10 -7.03
CA TYR A 90 5.63 1.96 -6.09
C TYR A 90 5.04 0.56 -6.17
N LEU A 91 4.91 -0.12 -5.03
CA LEU A 91 4.14 -1.35 -4.91
C LEU A 91 2.97 -1.10 -3.95
N ALA A 92 1.74 -1.10 -4.49
CA ALA A 92 0.53 -1.08 -3.69
C ALA A 92 0.07 -2.52 -3.42
N VAL A 93 -0.03 -2.90 -2.14
CA VAL A 93 -0.55 -4.19 -1.68
C VAL A 93 -1.97 -4.00 -1.16
N LEU A 94 -2.93 -4.46 -1.95
CA LEU A 94 -4.36 -4.23 -1.76
C LEU A 94 -5.02 -5.31 -0.91
N ASN A 95 -6.15 -4.99 -0.28
CA ASN A 95 -7.03 -5.99 0.31
C ASN A 95 -8.37 -6.01 -0.45
N GLN A 96 -8.68 -7.11 -1.13
CA GLN A 96 -9.93 -7.21 -1.90
C GLN A 96 -11.19 -7.24 -1.00
N LYS A 97 -11.05 -7.61 0.27
CA LYS A 97 -12.15 -7.62 1.26
C LYS A 97 -12.29 -6.26 1.96
N PHE A 98 -11.23 -5.45 1.98
CA PHE A 98 -11.19 -4.16 2.66
C PHE A 98 -10.56 -3.10 1.78
N ILE A 99 -11.40 -2.39 1.03
CA ILE A 99 -10.95 -1.47 -0.02
C ILE A 99 -10.69 -0.04 0.46
N ASP A 100 -10.78 0.22 1.77
CA ASP A 100 -10.62 1.57 2.33
C ASP A 100 -9.16 1.94 2.57
N CYS A 101 -8.23 0.97 2.52
CA CYS A 101 -6.80 1.23 2.59
C CYS A 101 -5.97 0.24 1.77
N PHE A 102 -4.71 0.57 1.57
CA PHE A 102 -3.69 -0.36 1.08
C PHE A 102 -2.32 -0.06 1.69
N VAL A 103 -1.42 -1.04 1.68
CA VAL A 103 -0.02 -0.82 2.08
C VAL A 103 0.78 -0.41 0.86
N LEU A 104 1.58 0.64 0.98
CA LEU A 104 2.42 1.18 -0.09
C LEU A 104 3.90 1.01 0.29
N VAL A 105 4.63 0.36 -0.61
CA VAL A 105 6.10 0.33 -0.61
C VAL A 105 6.59 1.31 -1.67
N PHE A 106 7.47 2.22 -1.28
CA PHE A 106 8.15 3.15 -2.18
C PHE A 106 9.66 2.89 -2.15
N LEU A 107 10.27 2.92 -3.33
CA LEU A 107 11.71 2.74 -3.52
C LEU A 107 12.22 3.65 -4.63
N ASP A 108 13.09 4.58 -4.27
CA ASP A 108 13.99 5.29 -5.18
C ASP A 108 15.42 4.88 -4.81
N ALA A 109 15.94 3.89 -5.53
CA ALA A 109 17.27 3.34 -5.25
C ALA A 109 18.39 4.33 -5.59
N GLN A 110 18.18 5.23 -6.56
CA GLN A 110 19.18 6.21 -6.98
C GLN A 110 19.33 7.32 -5.94
N ALA A 111 18.22 7.82 -5.39
CA ALA A 111 18.24 8.81 -4.31
C ALA A 111 18.38 8.18 -2.91
N GLY A 112 18.38 6.85 -2.80
CA GLY A 112 18.42 6.13 -1.53
C GLY A 112 17.18 6.34 -0.65
N LYS A 113 16.04 6.72 -1.25
CA LYS A 113 14.81 7.00 -0.51
C LYS A 113 13.91 5.77 -0.51
N THR A 114 13.43 5.40 0.67
CA THR A 114 12.50 4.30 0.87
C THR A 114 11.36 4.73 1.77
N SER A 115 10.23 4.06 1.68
CA SER A 115 9.10 4.31 2.57
C SER A 115 8.16 3.12 2.58
N LEU A 116 7.61 2.82 3.76
CA LEU A 116 6.55 1.84 3.98
C LEU A 116 5.39 2.51 4.72
N LYS A 117 4.24 2.62 4.06
CA LYS A 117 3.09 3.41 4.54
C LYS A 117 1.78 2.64 4.38
N VAL A 118 0.76 3.02 5.14
CA VAL A 118 -0.63 2.68 4.84
C VAL A 118 -1.31 3.92 4.25
N VAL A 119 -1.97 3.74 3.11
CA VAL A 119 -2.68 4.78 2.39
C VAL A 119 -4.18 4.55 2.57
N PHE A 120 -4.91 5.61 2.95
CA PHE A 120 -6.32 5.54 3.30
C PHE A 120 -7.18 6.32 2.30
N ARG A 121 -8.29 5.72 1.88
CA ARG A 121 -9.27 6.37 0.99
C ARG A 121 -9.89 7.59 1.63
N GLU A 122 -10.25 7.44 2.91
CA GLU A 122 -10.80 8.47 3.77
C GLU A 122 -9.98 8.51 5.06
N PRO A 123 -9.90 9.67 5.73
CA PRO A 123 -9.21 9.77 7.01
C PRO A 123 -9.80 8.76 8.00
N LEU A 124 -8.94 8.09 8.78
CA LEU A 124 -9.43 7.27 9.90
C LEU A 124 -10.29 8.17 10.82
N PRO A 125 -11.47 7.71 11.24
CA PRO A 125 -12.29 8.48 12.15
C PRO A 125 -11.48 8.78 13.41
N SER A 126 -11.34 10.07 13.74
CA SER A 126 -10.71 10.53 14.98
C SER A 126 -11.54 9.95 16.13
N GLN A 127 -11.05 8.90 16.80
CA GLN A 127 -11.84 8.17 17.79
C GLN A 127 -12.42 9.12 18.84
N PRO A 128 -13.75 9.36 18.86
CA PRO A 128 -14.40 10.00 19.98
C PRO A 128 -14.93 8.87 20.86
N GLN A 129 -14.48 8.81 22.11
CA GLN A 129 -15.03 8.01 23.23
C GLN A 129 -14.35 6.68 23.58
N PRO A 130 -14.38 6.30 24.88
CA PRO A 130 -13.79 5.08 25.39
C PRO A 130 -14.72 3.90 25.09
N SER A 131 -14.72 3.43 23.84
CA SER A 131 -15.25 2.10 23.53
C SER A 131 -14.20 1.05 23.90
N ASN A 132 -14.61 0.00 24.62
CA ASN A 132 -13.72 -1.12 25.00
C ASN A 132 -13.22 -1.95 23.80
N SER A 133 -13.75 -1.71 22.59
CA SER A 133 -13.36 -2.40 21.38
C SER A 133 -13.02 -1.42 20.24
N PRO A 134 -12.02 -1.76 19.41
CA PRO A 134 -11.68 -0.96 18.23
C PRO A 134 -12.77 -1.06 17.15
N PRO A 135 -12.95 -0.02 16.30
CA PRO A 135 -13.86 -0.07 15.18
C PRO A 135 -13.53 -1.23 14.20
N PRO A 136 -14.52 -1.86 13.54
CA PRO A 136 -14.28 -2.97 12.59
C PRO A 136 -13.34 -2.61 11.44
N GLN A 137 -13.36 -1.35 10.97
CA GLN A 137 -12.46 -0.84 9.95
C GLN A 137 -11.00 -0.88 10.41
N LEU A 138 -10.76 -0.53 11.68
CA LEU A 138 -9.44 -0.54 12.27
C LEU A 138 -8.92 -1.97 12.43
N VAL A 139 -9.78 -2.90 12.84
CA VAL A 139 -9.45 -4.34 12.90
C VAL A 139 -9.07 -4.88 11.51
N SER A 140 -9.84 -4.53 10.48
CA SER A 140 -9.59 -4.95 9.10
C SER A 140 -8.27 -4.39 8.55
N MET A 141 -7.96 -3.13 8.87
CA MET A 141 -6.68 -2.49 8.57
C MET A 141 -5.53 -3.24 9.24
N TYR A 142 -5.62 -3.55 10.55
CA TYR A 142 -4.56 -4.26 11.27
C TYR A 142 -4.32 -5.65 10.70
N HIS A 143 -5.36 -6.42 10.38
CA HIS A 143 -5.19 -7.73 9.74
C HIS A 143 -4.54 -7.63 8.36
N HIS A 144 -4.88 -6.60 7.58
CA HIS A 144 -4.23 -6.37 6.29
C HIS A 144 -2.75 -6.06 6.47
N LEU A 145 -2.43 -5.10 7.35
CA LEU A 145 -1.06 -4.70 7.66
C LEU A 145 -0.25 -5.88 8.19
N GLU A 146 -0.79 -6.66 9.12
CA GLU A 146 -0.17 -7.85 9.71
C GLU A 146 0.28 -8.85 8.63
N SER A 147 -0.53 -9.09 7.60
CA SER A 147 -0.17 -10.00 6.50
C SER A 147 1.06 -9.52 5.70
N VAL A 148 1.18 -8.20 5.51
CA VAL A 148 2.32 -7.58 4.82
C VAL A 148 3.55 -7.56 5.72
N ILE A 149 3.39 -7.21 7.00
CA ILE A 149 4.47 -7.19 7.99
C ILE A 149 5.03 -8.59 8.22
N ASN A 150 4.19 -9.62 8.32
CA ASN A 150 4.68 -11.00 8.43
C ASN A 150 5.54 -11.42 7.23
N THR A 151 5.18 -10.95 6.03
CA THR A 151 5.99 -11.17 4.83
C THR A 151 7.31 -10.39 4.87
N ALA A 152 7.29 -9.17 5.41
CA ALA A 152 8.50 -8.37 5.63
C ALA A 152 9.44 -9.00 6.67
N CYS A 153 8.89 -9.53 7.78
CA CYS A 153 9.65 -10.30 8.77
C CYS A 153 10.30 -11.54 8.15
N PHE A 154 9.57 -12.28 7.32
CA PHE A 154 10.11 -13.44 6.59
C PHE A 154 11.26 -13.03 5.67
N ASN A 155 11.10 -11.94 4.91
CA ASN A 155 12.16 -11.41 4.04
C ASN A 155 13.40 -10.95 4.85
N LEU A 156 13.20 -10.33 6.01
CA LEU A 156 14.29 -9.97 6.92
C LEU A 156 15.03 -11.22 7.41
N TRP A 157 14.30 -12.22 7.88
CA TRP A 157 14.90 -13.46 8.40
C TRP A 157 15.67 -14.23 7.33
N THR A 158 15.10 -14.37 6.13
CA THR A 158 15.76 -15.08 5.01
C THR A 158 16.96 -14.34 4.43
N GLY A 159 17.03 -13.01 4.56
CA GLY A 159 18.20 -12.23 4.14
C GLY A 159 19.36 -12.23 5.15
N LEU A 160 19.18 -12.80 6.34
CA LEU A 160 20.23 -12.96 7.37
C LEU A 160 20.91 -14.34 7.33
N LEU A 161 20.40 -15.26 6.51
CA LEU A 161 20.95 -16.61 6.27
C LEU A 161 21.87 -16.61 5.05
#